data_AF-A0A9P4HK24-F1
#
_entry.id   AF-A0A9P4HK24-F1
#
_cell.length_a   1.000
_cell.length_b   1.000
_cell.length_c   1.000
_cell.angle_alpha   90.00
_cell.angle_beta   90.00
_cell.angle_gamma   90.00
#
_symmetry.space_group_name_H-M   'P 1'
#
loop_
_entity.id
_entity.type
_entity.pdbx_description
1 polymer ?
#
loop_
_entity_poly.entity_id
_entity_poly.type
_entity_poly.pdbx_seq_one_letter_code
_entity_poly.pdbx_strand_id
1 'polypeptide(L)'
;MSSTILCTRSLACRTSRSLQQPFPDFLALATISRHSRLQSTTSQPPHTPSPPPNAPKPIQPTSHKLSQDALSQTTKPIRPLTPDQRAFLSSALRVNQTGELAAILIYAAQNPVIVRSHPHLRPLMKHMYDQEAGHYKFFNEIISKHRIRPTAMTPIWTAAASLLGWSTAVLGREAAMACTEAVETEIGTHYNEQVRVLLDWSRKCEERGESLGPELDGLVGELRRIRDEELEHLDHAVENDAKMARPYELLTEVIRGGCRGAIWVSERV
;
A
#
# COMPACT_ATOMS: atom_id res chain seq x y z
N MET A 1 -74.91 -16.94 -31.33
CA MET A 1 -73.95 -17.44 -30.32
C MET A 1 -73.03 -16.26 -30.02
N SER A 2 -73.42 -15.26 -29.21
CA SER A 2 -73.53 -15.27 -27.73
C SER A 2 -72.20 -15.71 -27.10
N SER A 3 -71.48 -14.99 -26.24
CA SER A 3 -71.74 -13.77 -25.48
C SER A 3 -70.41 -13.15 -25.00
N THR A 4 -70.42 -11.84 -24.81
CA THR A 4 -69.49 -11.05 -23.98
C THR A 4 -69.67 -11.39 -22.49
N ILE A 5 -68.58 -11.57 -21.71
CA ILE A 5 -68.59 -11.43 -20.23
C ILE A 5 -67.29 -10.74 -19.76
N LEU A 6 -67.48 -9.59 -19.10
CA LEU A 6 -66.54 -8.95 -18.17
C LEU A 6 -66.56 -9.65 -16.80
N CYS A 7 -65.43 -9.71 -16.09
CA CYS A 7 -65.28 -9.69 -14.61
C CYS A 7 -63.84 -10.08 -14.25
N THR A 8 -63.12 -9.62 -13.23
CA THR A 8 -63.23 -8.57 -12.21
C THR A 8 -61.84 -8.50 -11.55
N ARG A 9 -61.47 -7.32 -11.03
CA ARG A 9 -60.27 -7.10 -10.21
C ARG A 9 -60.22 -8.02 -8.99
N SER A 10 -59.03 -8.39 -8.54
CA SER A 10 -58.74 -8.48 -7.11
C SER A 10 -57.34 -7.99 -6.77
N LEU A 11 -57.25 -7.33 -5.63
CA LEU A 11 -56.10 -6.60 -5.09
C LEU A 11 -55.14 -7.51 -4.31
N ALA A 12 -53.95 -6.95 -4.11
CA ALA A 12 -53.03 -7.13 -2.98
C ALA A 12 -52.06 -8.33 -3.01
N CYS A 13 -50.77 -8.02 -3.10
CA CYS A 13 -49.92 -8.00 -1.90
C CYS A 13 -48.63 -7.23 -2.21
N ARG A 14 -48.47 -6.03 -1.61
CA ARG A 14 -47.20 -5.30 -1.56
C ARG A 14 -46.30 -5.99 -0.55
N THR A 15 -45.23 -6.65 -1.00
CA THR A 15 -44.11 -7.01 -0.13
C THR A 15 -43.08 -5.90 -0.20
N SER A 16 -42.99 -5.13 0.88
CA SER A 16 -41.92 -4.16 1.12
C SER A 16 -40.62 -4.93 1.33
N ARG A 17 -39.74 -4.95 0.33
CA ARG A 17 -38.35 -5.38 0.52
C ARG A 17 -37.55 -4.18 1.01
N SER A 18 -37.29 -4.20 2.32
CA SER A 18 -36.33 -3.35 3.02
C SER A 18 -34.97 -3.41 2.32
N LEU A 19 -34.55 -2.30 1.72
CA LEU A 19 -33.18 -2.08 1.27
C LEU A 19 -32.31 -1.82 2.50
N GLN A 20 -31.62 -2.85 2.99
CA GLN A 20 -30.48 -2.67 3.89
C GLN A 20 -29.24 -2.44 3.04
N GLN A 21 -28.80 -1.19 2.98
CA GLN A 21 -27.45 -0.82 2.56
C GLN A 21 -26.55 -0.81 3.80
N PRO A 22 -25.34 -1.41 3.76
CA PRO A 22 -24.38 -1.22 4.83
C PRO A 22 -23.62 0.10 4.61
N PHE A 23 -23.86 1.07 5.49
CA PHE A 23 -22.95 2.20 5.69
C PHE A 23 -21.72 1.69 6.48
N PRO A 24 -20.48 1.94 6.04
CA PRO A 24 -19.33 1.78 6.91
C PRO A 24 -19.15 3.03 7.78
N ASP A 25 -19.42 2.89 9.08
CA ASP A 25 -19.08 3.86 10.12
C ASP A 25 -17.56 4.02 10.22
N PHE A 26 -17.03 5.12 9.69
CA PHE A 26 -15.59 5.43 9.74
C PHE A 26 -15.31 6.71 10.51
N LEU A 27 -15.79 6.84 11.75
CA LEU A 27 -15.32 7.86 12.71
C LEU A 27 -15.56 7.41 14.17
N ALA A 28 -14.76 6.45 14.66
CA ALA A 28 -14.65 6.19 16.09
C ALA A 28 -13.23 6.51 16.58
N LEU A 29 -13.09 7.68 17.24
CA LEU A 29 -11.91 8.04 18.02
C LEU A 29 -11.69 7.02 19.14
N ALA A 30 -10.63 6.22 19.06
CA ALA A 30 -10.22 5.35 20.16
C ALA A 30 -9.43 6.16 21.21
N THR A 31 -10.09 6.47 22.31
CA THR A 31 -9.48 6.99 23.54
C THR A 31 -8.61 5.92 24.20
N ILE A 32 -7.38 6.31 24.54
CA ILE A 32 -6.36 5.53 25.26
C ILE A 32 -6.89 5.15 26.64
N SER A 33 -6.93 3.85 26.95
CA SER A 33 -7.06 3.36 28.34
C SER A 33 -5.84 2.55 28.73
N ARG A 34 -5.10 3.09 29.73
CA ARG A 34 -4.01 2.42 30.44
C ARG A 34 -4.62 1.42 31.41
N HIS A 35 -4.13 0.19 31.43
CA HIS A 35 -4.26 -0.66 32.62
C HIS A 35 -2.92 -1.16 33.15
N SER A 36 -2.80 -0.92 34.44
CA SER A 36 -1.68 -1.13 35.33
C SER A 36 -1.55 -2.58 35.79
N ARG A 37 -0.28 -2.98 35.85
CA ARG A 37 0.33 -4.10 36.59
C ARG A 37 -0.32 -4.34 37.97
N LEU A 38 -0.60 -5.60 38.29
CA LEU A 38 -0.69 -6.11 39.66
C LEU A 38 0.17 -7.37 39.80
N GLN A 39 1.01 -7.36 40.83
CA GLN A 39 1.81 -8.47 41.35
C GLN A 39 1.05 -9.12 42.53
N SER A 40 1.23 -10.42 42.73
CA SER A 40 0.87 -11.16 43.96
C SER A 40 1.74 -12.42 44.00
N THR A 41 2.87 -12.43 44.72
CA THR A 41 3.11 -12.91 46.11
C THR A 41 3.01 -14.42 46.35
N THR A 42 4.18 -14.99 46.62
CA THR A 42 4.55 -15.90 47.74
C THR A 42 4.00 -17.34 47.78
N SER A 43 4.91 -18.31 47.67
CA SER A 43 5.05 -19.43 48.64
C SER A 43 6.38 -20.18 48.46
N GLN A 44 7.05 -20.46 49.58
CA GLN A 44 8.35 -21.12 49.76
C GLN A 44 8.31 -22.67 49.60
N PRO A 45 9.47 -23.35 49.59
CA PRO A 45 9.67 -24.68 48.96
C PRO A 45 9.70 -25.84 49.98
N PRO A 46 9.80 -27.09 49.49
CA PRO A 46 10.45 -28.15 50.27
C PRO A 46 11.51 -28.97 49.51
N HIS A 47 12.65 -29.11 50.19
CA HIS A 47 13.45 -30.32 50.39
C HIS A 47 14.02 -31.13 49.20
N THR A 48 15.34 -31.03 49.06
CA THR A 48 16.26 -31.99 48.44
C THR A 48 16.49 -33.23 49.30
N PRO A 49 16.53 -34.44 48.70
CA PRO A 49 17.27 -35.59 49.24
C PRO A 49 18.56 -35.87 48.45
N SER A 50 19.61 -36.21 49.19
CA SER A 50 20.96 -36.57 48.73
C SER A 50 21.03 -37.92 47.98
N PRO A 51 22.06 -38.18 47.16
CA PRO A 51 22.15 -39.38 46.31
C PRO A 51 22.86 -40.57 47.00
N PRO A 52 22.59 -41.82 46.61
CA PRO A 52 23.39 -42.99 46.98
C PRO A 52 24.61 -43.18 46.03
N PRO A 53 25.70 -43.83 46.51
CA PRO A 53 26.95 -43.98 45.76
C PRO A 53 26.97 -45.24 44.88
N ASN A 54 27.87 -45.24 43.89
CA ASN A 54 28.24 -46.33 42.97
C ASN A 54 27.43 -46.46 41.66
N ALA A 55 27.92 -45.78 40.62
CA ALA A 55 27.76 -46.23 39.23
C ALA A 55 29.10 -46.04 38.46
N PRO A 56 29.53 -47.01 37.64
CA PRO A 56 30.82 -46.98 36.95
C PRO A 56 30.85 -46.04 35.73
N LYS A 57 32.03 -45.44 35.48
CA LYS A 57 32.34 -44.49 34.40
C LYS A 57 32.07 -45.05 32.99
N PRO A 58 31.45 -44.27 32.08
CA PRO A 58 31.57 -44.48 30.65
C PRO A 58 32.69 -43.62 30.03
N ILE A 59 33.31 -44.22 29.03
CA ILE A 59 34.50 -43.84 28.27
C ILE A 59 34.26 -42.54 27.46
N GLN A 60 35.23 -41.62 27.51
CA GLN A 60 35.27 -40.44 26.63
C GLN A 60 35.67 -40.86 25.20
N PRO A 61 34.94 -40.43 24.16
CA PRO A 61 35.52 -40.29 22.83
C PRO A 61 36.17 -38.91 22.68
N THR A 62 37.37 -38.96 22.13
CA THR A 62 38.30 -37.89 21.79
C THR A 62 37.66 -36.69 21.10
N SER A 63 37.88 -35.49 21.66
CA SER A 63 37.57 -34.20 21.03
C SER A 63 38.50 -33.96 19.84
N HIS A 64 38.02 -34.20 18.62
CA HIS A 64 38.56 -33.54 17.43
C HIS A 64 38.05 -32.11 17.44
N LYS A 65 38.90 -31.19 17.92
CA LYS A 65 38.70 -29.74 17.83
C LYS A 65 38.92 -29.32 16.38
N LEU A 66 37.92 -29.51 15.52
CA LEU A 66 37.89 -28.94 14.17
C LEU A 66 37.58 -27.44 14.30
N SER A 67 38.49 -26.64 13.77
CA SER A 67 38.55 -25.18 13.84
C SER A 67 37.23 -24.50 13.48
N GLN A 68 36.68 -23.73 14.44
CA GLN A 68 35.55 -22.82 14.26
C GLN A 68 35.96 -21.45 13.69
N ASP A 69 37.01 -21.37 12.87
CA ASP A 69 37.52 -20.10 12.33
C ASP A 69 37.10 -19.82 10.88
N ALA A 70 36.15 -20.57 10.33
CA ALA A 70 35.70 -20.42 8.94
C ALA A 70 34.22 -20.05 8.83
N LEU A 71 33.77 -18.97 9.49
CA LEU A 71 32.57 -18.24 9.07
C LEU A 71 32.48 -16.83 9.69
N SER A 72 33.59 -16.07 9.69
CA SER A 72 33.48 -14.61 9.82
C SER A 72 33.01 -14.05 8.48
N GLN A 73 31.70 -14.07 8.24
CA GLN A 73 31.12 -13.14 7.27
C GLN A 73 31.44 -11.73 7.76
N THR A 74 32.44 -11.09 7.16
CA THR A 74 32.75 -9.68 7.37
C THR A 74 31.57 -8.86 6.83
N THR A 75 30.57 -8.65 7.69
CA THR A 75 29.44 -7.77 7.37
C THR A 75 29.99 -6.35 7.19
N LYS A 76 29.78 -5.78 6.00
CA LYS A 76 30.20 -4.39 5.71
C LYS A 76 29.62 -3.46 6.78
N PRO A 77 30.38 -2.47 7.29
CA PRO A 77 29.87 -1.51 8.24
C PRO A 77 28.66 -0.75 7.67
N ILE A 78 27.58 -0.65 8.45
CA ILE A 78 26.35 0.05 8.05
C ILE A 78 26.54 1.55 8.30
N ARG A 79 26.36 2.36 7.26
CA ARG A 79 26.46 3.82 7.37
C ARG A 79 25.12 4.43 7.76
N PRO A 80 25.05 5.29 8.79
CA PRO A 80 23.84 6.04 9.08
C PRO A 80 23.56 7.09 7.98
N LEU A 81 22.28 7.28 7.65
CA LEU A 81 21.85 8.31 6.71
C LEU A 81 22.20 9.72 7.20
N THR A 82 22.66 10.57 6.27
CA THR A 82 22.86 12.00 6.54
C THR A 82 21.52 12.71 6.79
N PRO A 83 21.53 13.92 7.38
CA PRO A 83 20.31 14.71 7.55
C PRO A 83 19.55 14.94 6.24
N ASP A 84 20.27 15.27 5.15
CA ASP A 84 19.66 15.52 3.84
C ASP A 84 19.05 14.25 3.24
N GLN A 85 19.72 13.10 3.37
CA GLN A 85 19.19 11.80 2.92
C GLN A 85 17.92 11.43 3.68
N ARG A 86 17.91 11.67 5.01
CA ARG A 86 16.72 11.43 5.84
C ARG A 86 15.57 12.37 5.47
N ALA A 87 15.87 13.64 5.19
CA ALA A 87 14.87 14.61 4.76
C ALA A 87 14.27 14.22 3.41
N PHE A 88 15.10 13.83 2.44
CA PHE A 88 14.66 13.30 1.15
C PHE A 88 13.73 12.10 1.32
N LEU A 89 14.16 11.06 2.06
CA LEU A 89 13.34 9.86 2.27
C LEU A 89 12.03 10.16 2.98
N SER A 90 12.05 11.05 3.98
CA SER A 90 10.84 11.43 4.71
C SER A 90 9.83 12.15 3.80
N SER A 91 10.33 12.98 2.87
CA SER A 91 9.51 13.64 1.85
C SER A 91 8.95 12.64 0.85
N ALA A 92 9.81 11.80 0.27
CA ALA A 92 9.43 10.82 -0.73
C ALA A 92 8.41 9.81 -0.21
N LEU A 93 8.63 9.23 0.98
CA LEU A 93 7.71 8.26 1.57
C LEU A 93 6.36 8.87 1.96
N ARG A 94 6.32 10.18 2.28
CA ARG A 94 5.08 10.90 2.50
C ARG A 94 4.29 11.06 1.20
N VAL A 95 4.98 11.41 0.11
CA VAL A 95 4.39 11.53 -1.22
C VAL A 95 3.86 10.18 -1.69
N ASN A 96 4.64 9.11 -1.57
CA ASN A 96 4.20 7.76 -1.94
C ASN A 96 2.92 7.39 -1.19
N GLN A 97 2.91 7.53 0.15
CA GLN A 97 1.74 7.19 0.94
C GLN A 97 0.47 7.94 0.51
N THR A 98 0.56 9.24 0.22
CA THR A 98 -0.61 10.00 -0.25
C THR A 98 -0.94 9.72 -1.72
N GLY A 99 0.04 9.31 -2.53
CA GLY A 99 -0.12 8.88 -3.92
C GLY A 99 -0.95 7.60 -3.98
N GLU A 100 -0.56 6.56 -3.25
CA GLU A 100 -1.31 5.31 -3.19
C GLU A 100 -2.74 5.53 -2.66
N LEU A 101 -2.91 6.41 -1.66
CA LEU A 101 -4.26 6.76 -1.19
C LEU A 101 -5.10 7.40 -2.30
N ALA A 102 -4.52 8.29 -3.09
CA ALA A 102 -5.21 8.93 -4.20
C ALA A 102 -5.57 7.92 -5.29
N ALA A 103 -4.67 7.00 -5.64
CA ALA A 103 -4.92 5.94 -6.62
C ALA A 103 -6.07 5.01 -6.18
N ILE A 104 -6.06 4.54 -4.92
CA ILE A 104 -7.17 3.77 -4.31
C ILE A 104 -8.49 4.52 -4.48
N LEU A 105 -8.52 5.82 -4.19
CA LEU A 105 -9.74 6.63 -4.24
C LEU A 105 -10.22 6.87 -5.68
N ILE A 106 -9.30 7.03 -6.64
CA ILE A 106 -9.62 7.14 -8.06
C ILE A 106 -10.25 5.83 -8.52
N TYR A 107 -9.61 4.67 -8.28
CA TYR A 107 -10.15 3.37 -8.67
C TYR A 107 -11.49 3.07 -7.98
N ALA A 108 -11.62 3.37 -6.69
CA ALA A 108 -12.87 3.21 -5.95
C ALA A 108 -14.00 4.04 -6.57
N ALA A 109 -13.72 5.28 -6.99
CA ALA A 109 -14.70 6.17 -7.59
C ALA A 109 -15.05 5.78 -9.04
N GLN A 110 -14.08 5.28 -9.80
CA GLN A 110 -14.27 4.81 -11.19
C GLN A 110 -15.07 3.50 -11.25
N ASN A 111 -14.72 2.53 -10.39
CA ASN A 111 -15.19 1.15 -10.43
C ASN A 111 -16.72 0.98 -10.59
N PRO A 112 -17.60 1.61 -9.77
CA PRO A 112 -19.05 1.38 -9.89
C PRO A 112 -19.63 1.88 -11.21
N VAL A 113 -19.07 2.94 -11.80
CA VAL A 113 -19.54 3.49 -13.08
C VAL A 113 -19.03 2.65 -14.24
N ILE A 114 -17.73 2.31 -14.23
CA ILE A 114 -17.10 1.52 -15.30
C ILE A 114 -17.68 0.11 -15.36
N VAL A 115 -17.75 -0.60 -14.23
CA VAL A 115 -18.23 -2.00 -14.20
C VAL A 115 -19.72 -2.11 -14.52
N ARG A 116 -20.51 -1.05 -14.28
CA ARG A 116 -21.91 -1.04 -14.69
C ARG A 116 -22.07 -0.97 -16.21
N SER A 117 -21.23 -0.19 -16.88
CA SER A 117 -21.26 -0.03 -18.35
C SER A 117 -20.46 -1.11 -19.07
N HIS A 118 -19.40 -1.63 -18.45
CA HIS A 118 -18.47 -2.63 -18.98
C HIS A 118 -18.22 -3.74 -17.96
N PRO A 119 -19.18 -4.68 -17.76
CA PRO A 119 -19.09 -5.68 -16.71
C PRO A 119 -17.87 -6.62 -16.78
N HIS A 120 -17.32 -6.81 -17.98
CA HIS A 120 -16.13 -7.63 -18.22
C HIS A 120 -14.86 -7.03 -17.61
N LEU A 121 -14.83 -5.72 -17.32
CA LEU A 121 -13.68 -5.05 -16.69
C LEU A 121 -13.64 -5.20 -15.16
N ARG A 122 -14.65 -5.85 -14.55
CA ARG A 122 -14.69 -6.05 -13.09
C ARG A 122 -13.42 -6.72 -12.53
N PRO A 123 -12.87 -7.78 -13.13
CA PRO A 123 -11.64 -8.39 -12.62
C PRO A 123 -10.46 -7.42 -12.68
N LEU A 124 -10.31 -6.68 -13.78
CA LEU A 124 -9.24 -5.71 -13.97
C LEU A 124 -9.32 -4.56 -12.95
N MET A 125 -10.50 -3.91 -12.82
CA MET A 125 -10.69 -2.83 -11.85
C MET A 125 -10.45 -3.29 -10.41
N LYS A 126 -10.83 -4.53 -10.09
CA LYS A 126 -10.55 -5.12 -8.77
C LYS A 126 -9.05 -5.37 -8.58
N HIS A 127 -8.38 -5.87 -9.61
CA HIS A 127 -6.95 -6.17 -9.56
C HIS A 127 -6.10 -4.92 -9.29
N MET A 128 -6.30 -3.85 -10.08
CA MET A 128 -5.60 -2.57 -9.88
C MET A 128 -5.86 -2.01 -8.48
N TYR A 129 -7.13 -1.97 -8.04
CA TYR A 129 -7.48 -1.52 -6.70
C TYR A 129 -6.80 -2.34 -5.58
N ASP A 130 -6.74 -3.66 -5.71
CA ASP A 130 -6.15 -4.53 -4.69
C ASP A 130 -4.63 -4.33 -4.60
N GLN A 131 -3.94 -4.06 -5.72
CA GLN A 131 -2.51 -3.72 -5.74
C GLN A 131 -2.26 -2.40 -5.03
N GLU A 132 -3.02 -1.35 -5.38
CA GLU A 132 -2.94 -0.05 -4.72
C GLU A 132 -3.21 -0.13 -3.21
N ALA A 133 -4.18 -0.95 -2.81
CA ALA A 133 -4.44 -1.22 -1.39
C ALA A 133 -3.25 -1.89 -0.69
N GLY A 134 -2.54 -2.78 -1.38
CA GLY A 134 -1.29 -3.39 -0.94
C GLY A 134 -0.16 -2.37 -0.78
N HIS A 135 0.05 -1.51 -1.79
CA HIS A 135 1.05 -0.45 -1.79
C HIS A 135 0.80 0.54 -0.65
N TYR A 136 -0.44 1.03 -0.51
CA TYR A 136 -0.83 1.94 0.56
C TYR A 136 -0.62 1.34 1.94
N LYS A 137 -0.93 0.05 2.12
CA LYS A 137 -0.67 -0.66 3.37
C LYS A 137 0.83 -0.68 3.68
N PHE A 138 1.67 -1.04 2.72
CA PHE A 138 3.12 -1.03 2.87
C PHE A 138 3.63 0.35 3.31
N PHE A 139 3.24 1.43 2.61
CA PHE A 139 3.71 2.76 2.98
C PHE A 139 3.18 3.24 4.32
N ASN A 140 1.93 2.93 4.68
CA ASN A 140 1.41 3.23 6.02
C ASN A 140 2.25 2.58 7.13
N GLU A 141 2.66 1.32 6.94
CA GLU A 141 3.53 0.62 7.88
C GLU A 141 4.90 1.31 7.99
N ILE A 142 5.50 1.68 6.85
CA ILE A 142 6.80 2.36 6.78
C ILE A 142 6.75 3.75 7.42
N ILE A 143 5.78 4.60 7.07
CA ILE A 143 5.70 5.95 7.63
C ILE A 143 5.42 5.91 9.14
N SER A 144 4.62 4.95 9.60
CA SER A 144 4.35 4.73 11.03
C SER A 144 5.61 4.28 11.77
N LYS A 145 6.31 3.27 11.24
CA LYS A 145 7.56 2.73 11.79
C LYS A 145 8.63 3.81 11.97
N HIS A 146 8.79 4.69 10.98
CA HIS A 146 9.81 5.74 10.98
C HIS A 146 9.30 7.09 11.51
N ARG A 147 8.05 7.16 11.99
CA ARG A 147 7.40 8.38 12.49
C ARG A 147 7.44 9.54 11.48
N ILE A 148 7.31 9.21 10.20
CA ILE A 148 7.19 10.17 9.12
C ILE A 148 5.76 10.72 9.17
N ARG A 149 5.64 12.04 9.22
CA ARG A 149 4.32 12.70 9.21
C ARG A 149 3.69 12.56 7.82
N PRO A 150 2.43 12.08 7.73
CA PRO A 150 1.64 12.18 6.50
C PRO A 150 1.47 13.64 6.06
N THR A 151 1.10 13.87 4.81
CA THR A 151 0.89 15.23 4.31
C THR A 151 -0.34 15.87 4.94
N ALA A 152 -0.23 17.14 5.34
CA ALA A 152 -1.36 17.93 5.82
C ALA A 152 -2.46 18.09 4.76
N MET A 153 -2.13 17.89 3.48
CA MET A 153 -3.06 18.04 2.36
C MET A 153 -3.95 16.81 2.12
N THR A 154 -3.78 15.74 2.90
CA THR A 154 -4.55 14.49 2.75
C THR A 154 -6.05 14.72 2.53
N PRO A 155 -6.77 15.58 3.31
CA PRO A 155 -8.20 15.78 3.10
C PRO A 155 -8.54 16.39 1.72
N ILE A 156 -7.69 17.29 1.22
CA ILE A 156 -7.88 17.94 -0.08
C ILE A 156 -7.61 16.94 -1.19
N TRP A 157 -6.55 16.15 -1.08
CA TRP A 157 -6.21 15.10 -2.05
C TRP A 157 -7.25 13.99 -2.08
N THR A 158 -7.82 13.61 -0.93
CA THR A 158 -8.94 12.67 -0.88
C THR A 158 -10.12 13.17 -1.72
N ALA A 159 -10.54 14.41 -1.50
CA ALA A 159 -11.65 14.99 -2.24
C ALA A 159 -11.34 15.11 -3.75
N ALA A 160 -10.13 15.58 -4.09
CA ALA A 160 -9.69 15.76 -5.47
C ALA A 160 -9.61 14.41 -6.23
N ALA A 161 -9.02 13.38 -5.61
CA ALA A 161 -8.88 12.05 -6.19
C ALA A 161 -10.24 11.39 -6.44
N SER A 162 -11.14 11.42 -5.45
CA SER A 162 -12.50 10.88 -5.62
C SER A 162 -13.29 11.61 -6.69
N LEU A 163 -13.22 12.96 -6.73
CA LEU A 163 -13.88 13.75 -7.76
C LEU A 163 -13.32 13.45 -9.14
N LEU A 164 -11.99 13.38 -9.27
CA LEU A 164 -11.31 13.06 -10.52
C LEU A 164 -11.78 11.70 -11.04
N GLY A 165 -11.64 10.63 -10.25
CA GLY A 165 -12.05 9.28 -10.65
C GLY A 165 -13.53 9.17 -11.01
N TRP A 166 -14.42 9.78 -10.22
CA TRP A 166 -15.85 9.79 -10.53
C TRP A 166 -16.13 10.53 -11.84
N SER A 167 -15.56 11.73 -12.01
CA SER A 167 -15.80 12.56 -13.19
C SER A 167 -15.32 11.89 -14.48
N THR A 168 -14.14 11.28 -14.47
CA THR A 168 -13.57 10.61 -15.64
C THR A 168 -14.37 9.35 -16.00
N ALA A 169 -14.86 8.61 -15.00
CA ALA A 169 -15.69 7.45 -15.27
C ALA A 169 -17.08 7.81 -15.82
N VAL A 170 -17.65 8.94 -15.39
CA VAL A 170 -18.89 9.47 -15.99
C VAL A 170 -18.69 9.88 -17.45
N LEU A 171 -17.51 10.39 -17.81
CA LEU A 171 -17.16 10.73 -19.20
C LEU A 171 -16.97 9.50 -20.10
N GLY A 172 -16.69 8.33 -19.53
CA GLY A 172 -16.59 7.06 -20.25
C GLY A 172 -15.39 6.23 -19.83
N ARG A 173 -15.29 5.03 -20.41
CA ARG A 173 -14.18 4.11 -20.14
C ARG A 173 -12.86 4.70 -20.62
N GLU A 174 -12.84 5.25 -21.82
CA GLU A 174 -11.66 5.82 -22.46
C GLU A 174 -11.10 6.98 -21.61
N ALA A 175 -11.97 7.86 -21.08
CA ALA A 175 -11.56 8.95 -20.21
C ALA A 175 -11.06 8.46 -18.84
N ALA A 176 -11.68 7.43 -18.27
CA ALA A 176 -11.20 6.81 -17.03
C ALA A 176 -9.83 6.16 -17.21
N MET A 177 -9.62 5.43 -18.31
CA MET A 177 -8.33 4.82 -18.60
C MET A 177 -7.28 5.87 -18.96
N ALA A 178 -7.62 6.95 -19.65
CA ALA A 178 -6.71 8.08 -19.86
C ALA A 178 -6.29 8.75 -18.54
N CYS A 179 -7.22 8.83 -17.57
CA CYS A 179 -6.89 9.29 -16.23
C CYS A 179 -5.92 8.35 -15.53
N THR A 180 -6.15 7.03 -15.57
CA THR A 180 -5.24 6.03 -15.03
C THR A 180 -3.85 6.18 -15.65
N GLU A 181 -3.76 6.14 -16.98
CA GLU A 181 -2.49 6.29 -17.70
C GLU A 181 -1.73 7.56 -17.28
N ALA A 182 -2.42 8.70 -17.19
CA ALA A 182 -1.82 9.97 -16.79
C ALA A 182 -1.31 9.98 -15.35
N VAL A 183 -2.05 9.37 -14.43
CA VAL A 183 -1.66 9.27 -13.01
C VAL A 183 -0.47 8.34 -12.86
N GLU A 184 -0.53 7.13 -13.42
CA GLU A 184 0.54 6.13 -13.27
C GLU A 184 1.82 6.55 -13.97
N THR A 185 1.73 7.35 -15.03
CA THR A 185 2.92 7.96 -15.65
C THR A 185 3.69 8.84 -14.64
N GLU A 186 2.99 9.68 -13.89
CA GLU A 186 3.64 10.59 -12.95
C GLU A 186 4.08 9.87 -11.67
N ILE A 187 3.28 8.91 -11.17
CA ILE A 187 3.64 8.06 -10.02
C ILE A 187 4.84 7.18 -10.36
N GLY A 188 4.83 6.47 -11.49
CA GLY A 188 5.95 5.65 -11.95
C GLY A 188 7.23 6.47 -12.20
N THR A 189 7.11 7.70 -12.70
CA THR A 189 8.24 8.64 -12.80
C THR A 189 8.81 8.99 -11.42
N HIS A 190 7.94 9.26 -10.44
CA HIS A 190 8.35 9.56 -9.07
C HIS A 190 9.10 8.38 -8.42
N TYR A 191 8.63 7.15 -8.63
CA TYR A 191 9.32 5.95 -8.17
C TYR A 191 10.68 5.74 -8.84
N ASN A 192 10.77 5.94 -10.16
CA ASN A 192 12.03 5.81 -10.89
C ASN A 192 13.11 6.74 -10.34
N GLU A 193 12.76 7.99 -10.03
CA GLU A 193 13.73 8.94 -9.46
C GLU A 193 14.16 8.52 -8.04
N GLN A 194 13.23 8.05 -7.19
CA GLN A 194 13.58 7.53 -5.87
C GLN A 194 14.54 6.33 -5.95
N VAL A 195 14.22 5.35 -6.80
CA VAL A 195 15.06 4.17 -7.00
C VAL A 195 16.45 4.58 -7.48
N ARG A 196 16.53 5.52 -8.43
CA ARG A 196 17.81 6.04 -8.93
C ARG A 196 18.65 6.66 -7.82
N VAL A 197 18.07 7.51 -6.99
CA VAL A 197 18.75 8.17 -5.86
C VAL A 197 19.26 7.14 -4.85
N LEU A 198 18.44 6.16 -4.49
CA LEU A 198 18.83 5.13 -3.52
C LEU A 198 19.91 4.19 -4.05
N LEU A 199 19.89 3.86 -5.34
CA LEU A 199 20.96 3.08 -5.97
C LEU A 199 22.28 3.84 -6.06
N ASP A 200 22.23 5.15 -6.30
CA ASP A 200 23.41 6.00 -6.24
C ASP A 200 24.00 6.03 -4.81
N TRP A 201 23.15 6.13 -3.78
CA TRP A 201 23.61 6.02 -2.39
C TRP A 201 24.24 4.66 -2.09
N SER A 202 23.62 3.57 -2.54
CA SER A 202 24.11 2.22 -2.34
C SER A 202 25.47 2.03 -3.00
N ARG A 203 25.61 2.42 -4.27
CA ARG A 203 26.89 2.40 -5.02
C ARG A 203 27.98 3.17 -4.29
N LYS A 204 27.68 4.40 -3.84
CA LYS A 204 28.64 5.24 -3.10
C LYS A 204 29.06 4.60 -1.78
N CYS A 205 28.17 3.89 -1.08
CA CYS A 205 28.52 3.11 0.10
C CYS A 205 29.44 1.93 -0.26
N GLU A 206 29.14 1.19 -1.32
CA GLU A 206 29.95 0.06 -1.78
C GLU A 206 31.38 0.48 -2.16
N GLU A 207 31.53 1.60 -2.86
CA GLU A 207 32.84 2.19 -3.22
C GLU A 207 33.70 2.51 -1.98
N ARG A 208 33.06 2.79 -0.84
CA ARG A 208 33.73 3.03 0.45
C ARG A 208 33.86 1.77 1.31
N GLY A 209 33.42 0.61 0.83
CA GLY A 209 33.38 -0.63 1.60
C GLY A 209 32.28 -0.67 2.67
N GLU A 210 31.29 0.20 2.59
CA GLU A 210 30.15 0.33 3.53
C GLU A 210 28.88 -0.30 2.95
N SER A 211 27.80 -0.35 3.73
CA SER A 211 26.44 -0.71 3.29
C SER A 211 25.40 0.29 3.82
N LEU A 212 24.28 0.44 3.10
CA LEU A 212 23.08 1.15 3.58
C LEU A 212 22.28 0.36 4.62
N GLY A 213 22.56 -0.94 4.74
CA GLY A 213 21.87 -1.85 5.63
C GLY A 213 20.63 -2.51 4.99
N PRO A 214 20.21 -3.65 5.55
CA PRO A 214 19.19 -4.51 4.95
C PRO A 214 17.80 -3.85 4.84
N GLU A 215 17.50 -2.88 5.70
CA GLU A 215 16.22 -2.16 5.67
C GLU A 215 16.09 -1.28 4.43
N LEU A 216 17.14 -0.53 4.07
CA LEU A 216 17.12 0.31 2.88
C LEU A 216 17.20 -0.54 1.60
N ASP A 217 17.97 -1.62 1.61
CA ASP A 217 18.00 -2.56 0.50
C ASP A 217 16.62 -3.19 0.26
N GLY A 218 15.92 -3.56 1.35
CA GLY A 218 14.53 -4.02 1.30
C GLY A 218 13.57 -2.96 0.75
N LEU A 219 13.70 -1.71 1.19
CA LEU A 219 12.91 -0.59 0.67
C LEU A 219 13.13 -0.39 -0.83
N VAL A 220 14.38 -0.46 -1.32
CA VAL A 220 14.67 -0.37 -2.76
C VAL A 220 14.01 -1.51 -3.53
N GLY A 221 13.99 -2.72 -2.97
CA GLY A 221 13.29 -3.87 -3.54
C GLY A 221 11.79 -3.61 -3.69
N GLU A 222 11.14 -3.14 -2.63
CA GLU A 222 9.71 -2.82 -2.66
C GLU A 222 9.39 -1.66 -3.61
N LEU A 223 10.19 -0.58 -3.62
CA LEU A 223 9.98 0.54 -4.55
C LEU A 223 10.10 0.13 -6.02
N ARG A 224 11.00 -0.83 -6.34
CA ARG A 224 11.10 -1.40 -7.68
C ARG A 224 9.90 -2.25 -8.04
N ARG A 225 9.45 -3.11 -7.12
CA ARG A 225 8.24 -3.94 -7.31
C ARG A 225 7.03 -3.04 -7.59
N ILE A 226 6.78 -2.08 -6.71
CA ILE A 226 5.65 -1.14 -6.82
C ILE A 226 5.72 -0.40 -8.16
N ARG A 227 6.87 0.18 -8.52
CA ARG A 227 7.06 0.82 -9.82
C ARG A 227 6.69 -0.09 -11.01
N ASP A 228 7.12 -1.35 -10.97
CA ASP A 228 6.86 -2.29 -12.07
C ASP A 228 5.36 -2.63 -12.15
N GLU A 229 4.66 -2.66 -11.01
CA GLU A 229 3.21 -2.80 -10.94
C GLU A 229 2.48 -1.53 -11.44
N GLU A 230 2.97 -0.32 -11.16
CA GLU A 230 2.42 0.93 -11.75
C GLU A 230 2.53 0.97 -13.28
N LEU A 231 3.64 0.44 -13.82
CA LEU A 231 3.82 0.31 -15.27
C LEU A 231 2.82 -0.68 -15.87
N GLU A 232 2.52 -1.77 -15.15
CA GLU A 232 1.48 -2.72 -15.54
C GLU A 232 0.09 -2.03 -15.59
N HIS A 233 -0.23 -1.18 -14.62
CA HIS A 233 -1.50 -0.42 -14.62
C HIS A 233 -1.61 0.54 -15.80
N LEU A 234 -0.50 1.22 -16.13
CA LEU A 234 -0.39 2.06 -17.32
C LEU A 234 -0.66 1.25 -18.59
N ASP A 235 -0.03 0.08 -18.73
CA ASP A 235 -0.22 -0.80 -19.89
C ASP A 235 -1.70 -1.26 -19.99
N HIS A 236 -2.30 -1.70 -18.87
CA HIS A 236 -3.72 -2.04 -18.82
C HIS A 236 -4.61 -0.87 -19.28
N ALA A 237 -4.30 0.36 -18.87
CA ALA A 237 -5.05 1.53 -19.30
C ALA A 237 -4.96 1.76 -20.82
N VAL A 238 -3.76 1.63 -21.40
CA VAL A 238 -3.55 1.74 -22.85
C VAL A 238 -4.29 0.64 -23.61
N GLU A 239 -4.22 -0.60 -23.14
CA GLU A 239 -4.95 -1.74 -23.71
C GLU A 239 -6.47 -1.58 -23.63
N ASN A 240 -6.96 -0.79 -22.68
CA ASN A 240 -8.38 -0.51 -22.47
C ASN A 240 -8.81 0.86 -23.04
N ASP A 241 -8.17 1.27 -24.14
CA ASP A 241 -8.54 2.43 -24.97
C ASP A 241 -8.31 3.81 -24.34
N ALA A 242 -7.34 3.96 -23.42
CA ALA A 242 -6.96 5.28 -22.89
C ALA A 242 -6.71 6.33 -23.99
N LYS A 243 -5.98 5.95 -25.04
CA LYS A 243 -5.62 6.81 -26.18
C LYS A 243 -6.82 7.27 -27.02
N MET A 244 -8.00 6.66 -26.83
CA MET A 244 -9.22 7.00 -27.55
C MET A 244 -10.04 8.09 -26.85
N ALA A 245 -9.63 8.57 -25.67
CA ALA A 245 -10.30 9.68 -24.99
C ALA A 245 -10.32 10.94 -25.87
N ARG A 246 -11.38 11.75 -25.79
CA ARG A 246 -11.51 12.96 -26.60
C ARG A 246 -11.87 14.17 -25.74
N PRO A 247 -11.03 15.22 -25.69
CA PRO A 247 -9.65 15.29 -26.20
C PRO A 247 -8.63 14.62 -25.26
N TYR A 248 -7.91 13.59 -25.75
CA TYR A 248 -6.91 12.84 -24.98
C TYR A 248 -5.80 13.74 -24.41
N GLU A 249 -5.05 14.42 -25.28
CA GLU A 249 -3.88 15.23 -24.89
C GLU A 249 -4.21 16.30 -23.86
N LEU A 250 -5.36 16.96 -24.01
CA LEU A 250 -5.78 17.99 -23.06
C LEU A 250 -6.14 17.37 -21.71
N LEU A 251 -6.85 16.24 -21.70
CA LEU A 251 -7.23 15.56 -20.47
C LEU A 251 -6.00 15.07 -19.71
N THR A 252 -5.11 14.35 -20.39
CA THR A 252 -3.91 13.78 -19.77
C THR A 252 -2.96 14.85 -19.28
N GLU A 253 -2.68 15.90 -20.06
CA GLU A 253 -1.75 16.96 -19.61
C GLU A 253 -2.28 17.77 -18.42
N VAL A 254 -3.59 17.99 -18.34
CA VAL A 254 -4.21 18.61 -17.15
C VAL A 254 -4.04 17.73 -15.92
N ILE A 255 -4.33 16.43 -16.06
CA ILE A 255 -4.20 15.47 -14.94
C ILE A 255 -2.74 15.36 -14.50
N ARG A 256 -1.82 15.18 -15.44
CA ARG A 256 -0.37 15.12 -15.17
C ARG A 256 0.14 16.39 -14.49
N GLY A 257 -0.30 17.56 -14.96
CA GLY A 257 0.00 18.84 -14.33
C GLY A 257 -0.51 18.91 -12.89
N GLY A 258 -1.72 18.41 -12.63
CA GLY A 258 -2.29 18.26 -11.29
C GLY A 258 -1.46 17.33 -10.40
N CYS A 259 -1.07 16.15 -10.90
CA CYS A 259 -0.23 15.20 -10.16
C CYS A 259 1.12 15.80 -9.79
N ARG A 260 1.82 16.46 -10.71
CA ARG A 260 3.08 17.17 -10.41
C ARG A 260 2.91 18.23 -9.33
N GLY A 261 1.82 18.99 -9.39
CA GLY A 261 1.46 19.96 -8.36
C GLY A 261 1.24 19.31 -7.00
N ALA A 262 0.47 18.22 -6.95
CA ALA A 262 0.19 17.48 -5.72
C ALA A 262 1.45 16.88 -5.09
N ILE A 263 2.34 16.30 -5.91
CA ILE A 263 3.66 15.81 -5.49
C ILE A 263 4.46 16.96 -4.87
N TRP A 264 4.64 18.06 -5.60
CA TRP A 264 5.43 19.21 -5.16
C TRP A 264 4.93 19.79 -3.83
N VAL A 265 3.61 19.89 -3.64
CA VAL A 265 3.03 20.36 -2.38
C VAL A 265 3.29 19.34 -1.27
N SER A 266 3.01 18.06 -1.52
CA SER A 266 3.09 17.00 -0.50
C SER A 266 4.51 16.70 -0.02
N GLU A 267 5.53 17.01 -0.83
CA GLU A 267 6.93 16.99 -0.40
C GLU A 267 7.19 17.95 0.78
N ARG A 268 6.45 19.08 0.82
CA ARG A 268 6.71 20.20 1.73
C ARG A 268 5.85 20.19 2.99
N VAL A 269 4.63 19.66 2.92
CA VAL A 269 3.62 19.74 4.00
C VAL A 269 3.01 18.41 4.36
#